data_AF-A0A0F9E021-F1
#
_entry.id   AF-A0A0F9E021-F1
#
_cell.length_a   1.000
_cell.length_b   1.000
_cell.length_c   1.000
_cell.angle_alpha   90.00
_cell.angle_beta   90.00
_cell.angle_gamma   90.00
#
_symmetry.space_group_name_H-M   'P 1'
#
loop_
_entity.id
_entity.type
_entity.pdbx_description
1 polymer ?
#
loop_
_entity_poly.entity_id
_entity_poly.type
_entity_poly.pdbx_seq_one_letter_code
_entity_poly.pdbx_strand_id
1 'polypeptide(L)'
;GWNNGTIAFFGAASLFDENGWRDNSPSEVNQLFGKASYRGDKLDLHFSTLIVDTNLVGNGLIPSEEYRQDRAGVFTAPDTTENRLQQFQLAAAFQVNDTFSVTGQVYRRTSRRDSQGADVYTDFDNQYVRRNLTAGEEYTCLFETSENNRYNIPDYYVIDLPNGDPFSSPDYINFVLSADIDAAFATLDASQFNVELPDEVVALAQSSINFWKNFQATEIFKAANDGETISLAGGEITPYSNNESSYQYQPKVELSNLKNTNDLFAYLAGAEGAFYYYTTDGVKHLIVPKPPTNADECAGDINNDGLRVDGPEGGSQTVDGGAYSQTNPGVVDGTPTAVLTDNTIDQMTDGASIQFNWNTEKHKFMIGASVDRPTAEYTSTQQLGLLTADREFYYAPDEIRDQYVAADVPISNNNFEGEQLTKSLYFSETWSPVETWHFNVSARYNDTQGENRMKSREYGVGFVPSLAQLEAFPDYFDVCAPGEDCPTGYVIPDTSSLLNEEEKESFSYYSLNPSFGVAWQARDDLNIYANFSQGVRVPSVIELGCALDKTPVGSKGIYKSLRENRTCSLPSTLSGDPYLPQIKAQTVEIGLRGVIDDYLQWNLSAYQTNIKDDLYLV
;
A
#
# COMPACT_ATOMS: atom_id res chain seq x y z
N GLY A 1 35.36 22.20 21.02
CA GLY A 1 34.50 22.46 22.20
C GLY A 1 35.02 23.66 22.96
N TRP A 2 34.15 24.34 23.70
CA TRP A 2 34.45 25.48 24.57
C TRP A 2 33.79 25.27 25.93
N ASN A 3 34.43 25.70 27.02
CA ASN A 3 33.92 25.59 28.38
C ASN A 3 34.54 26.69 29.26
N ASN A 4 33.75 27.35 30.11
CA ASN A 4 34.24 28.32 31.10
C ASN A 4 33.95 27.94 32.56
N GLY A 5 33.54 26.69 32.81
CA GLY A 5 33.16 26.16 34.12
C GLY A 5 31.65 26.21 34.39
N THR A 6 30.96 27.23 33.87
CA THR A 6 29.50 27.43 34.03
C THR A 6 28.75 27.05 32.76
N ILE A 7 29.28 27.40 31.59
CA ILE A 7 28.68 27.10 30.30
C ILE A 7 29.70 26.33 29.47
N ALA A 8 29.23 25.30 28.77
CA ALA A 8 30.04 24.59 27.79
C ALA A 8 29.26 24.33 26.51
N PHE A 9 29.99 24.35 25.40
CA PHE A 9 29.50 24.02 24.06
C PHE A 9 30.42 22.97 23.45
N PHE A 10 29.83 21.95 22.84
CA PHE A 10 30.53 20.94 22.08
C PHE A 10 29.83 20.73 20.75
N GLY A 11 30.61 20.57 19.70
CA GLY A 11 30.13 20.24 18.37
C GLY A 11 31.08 19.25 17.74
N ALA A 12 30.54 18.28 17.02
CA ALA A 12 31.29 17.32 16.24
C ALA A 12 30.55 17.10 14.91
N ALA A 13 31.31 16.96 13.83
CA ALA A 13 30.79 16.59 12.52
C ALA A 13 31.59 15.40 12.00
N SER A 14 30.91 14.44 11.40
CA SER A 14 31.50 13.31 10.69
C SER A 14 30.93 13.30 9.29
N LEU A 15 31.81 13.34 8.29
CA LEU A 15 31.46 13.26 6.88
C LEU A 15 32.21 12.05 6.33
N PHE A 16 31.50 11.14 5.70
CA PHE A 16 32.03 9.93 5.10
C PHE A 16 31.42 9.79 3.71
N ASP A 17 32.27 9.49 2.74
CA ASP A 17 31.90 9.33 1.34
C ASP A 17 32.80 8.22 0.77
N GLU A 18 32.18 7.24 0.13
CA GLU A 18 32.85 6.17 -0.58
C GLU A 18 32.16 5.88 -1.92
N ASN A 19 32.93 5.42 -2.91
CA ASN A 19 32.36 5.00 -4.20
C ASN A 19 31.93 3.52 -4.21
N GLY A 20 32.21 2.78 -3.13
CA GLY A 20 32.13 1.33 -3.13
C GLY A 20 33.13 0.66 -4.09
N TRP A 21 33.10 -0.67 -4.15
CA TRP A 21 33.96 -1.46 -5.05
C TRP A 21 33.18 -2.14 -6.19
N ARG A 22 31.85 -2.20 -6.07
CA ARG A 22 30.93 -2.68 -7.10
C ARG A 22 30.39 -1.51 -7.91
N ASP A 23 29.90 -1.77 -9.11
CA ASP A 23 29.17 -0.78 -9.88
C ASP A 23 27.90 -0.35 -9.12
N ASN A 24 27.48 0.90 -9.30
CA ASN A 24 26.32 1.48 -8.62
C ASN A 24 26.34 1.24 -7.10
N SER A 25 27.47 1.49 -6.42
CA SER A 25 27.57 1.35 -4.94
C SER A 25 28.17 2.54 -4.17
N PRO A 26 28.02 3.82 -4.60
CA PRO A 26 28.48 4.94 -3.78
C PRO A 26 27.67 5.03 -2.48
N SER A 27 28.26 5.52 -1.39
CA SER A 27 27.56 5.71 -0.12
C SER A 27 28.10 6.92 0.64
N GLU A 28 27.18 7.71 1.20
CA GLU A 28 27.46 8.94 1.93
C GLU A 28 26.84 8.87 3.33
N VAL A 29 27.60 9.28 4.35
CA VAL A 29 27.14 9.37 5.74
C VAL A 29 27.60 10.69 6.35
N ASN A 30 26.65 11.57 6.59
CA ASN A 30 26.86 12.88 7.20
C ASN A 30 26.17 12.96 8.56
N GLN A 31 26.93 13.31 9.58
CA GLN A 31 26.44 13.40 10.95
C GLN A 31 26.93 14.70 11.59
N LEU A 32 26.00 15.43 12.21
CA LEU A 32 26.28 16.62 13.00
C LEU A 32 25.72 16.43 14.40
N PHE A 33 26.60 16.57 15.40
CA PHE A 33 26.23 16.54 16.81
C PHE A 33 26.55 17.87 17.47
N GLY A 34 25.60 18.39 18.24
CA GLY A 34 25.74 19.61 19.02
C GLY A 34 25.31 19.38 20.47
N LYS A 35 26.02 19.98 21.41
CA LYS A 35 25.67 19.98 22.83
C LYS A 35 25.96 21.32 23.48
N ALA A 36 25.00 21.83 24.22
CA ALA A 36 25.13 22.99 25.09
C ALA A 36 24.84 22.54 26.53
N SER A 37 25.63 23.02 27.49
CA SER A 37 25.39 22.74 28.89
C SER A 37 25.57 23.98 29.74
N TYR A 38 24.73 24.10 30.75
CA TYR A 38 24.86 25.07 31.83
C TYR A 38 25.00 24.30 33.15
N ARG A 39 25.93 24.73 33.99
CA ARG A 39 26.21 24.19 35.32
C ARG A 39 26.22 25.34 36.32
N GLY A 40 25.25 25.33 37.23
CA GLY A 40 25.20 26.25 38.37
C GLY A 40 25.35 25.51 39.70
N ASP A 41 25.14 26.21 40.81
CA ASP A 41 25.32 25.64 42.15
C ASP A 41 24.26 24.56 42.48
N LYS A 42 23.04 24.72 41.96
CA LYS A 42 21.92 23.81 42.21
C LYS A 42 21.25 23.27 40.95
N LEU A 43 21.58 23.79 39.78
CA LEU A 43 20.90 23.43 38.55
C LEU A 43 21.91 23.18 37.44
N ASP A 44 21.87 21.98 36.88
CA ASP A 44 22.53 21.61 35.65
C ASP A 44 21.50 21.46 34.53
N LEU A 45 21.77 22.02 33.37
CA LEU A 45 20.98 21.89 32.15
C LEU A 45 21.85 21.38 31.01
N HIS A 46 21.33 20.44 30.23
CA HIS A 46 21.99 19.87 29.07
C HIS A 46 21.02 19.84 27.90
N PHE A 47 21.37 20.54 26.82
CA PHE A 47 20.71 20.44 25.53
C PHE A 47 21.63 19.71 24.57
N SER A 48 21.12 18.73 23.84
CA SER A 48 21.85 18.08 22.75
C SER A 48 20.98 17.89 21.53
N THR A 49 21.62 17.96 20.37
CA THR A 49 21.01 17.68 19.07
C THR A 49 21.90 16.78 18.23
N LEU A 50 21.27 15.89 17.47
CA LEU A 50 21.91 15.03 16.48
C LEU A 50 21.12 15.17 15.18
N ILE A 51 21.82 15.49 14.09
CA ILE A 51 21.28 15.55 12.74
C ILE A 51 22.10 14.58 11.91
N VAL A 52 21.43 13.65 11.23
CA VAL A 52 22.07 12.63 10.39
C VAL A 52 21.38 12.61 9.05
N ASP A 53 22.18 12.58 8.00
CA ASP A 53 21.76 12.42 6.61
C ASP A 53 22.66 11.35 6.00
N THR A 54 22.07 10.27 5.51
CA THR A 54 22.81 9.17 4.88
C THR A 54 22.16 8.77 3.58
N ASN A 55 22.95 8.50 2.56
CA ASN A 55 22.54 7.80 1.35
C ASN A 55 23.39 6.53 1.25
N LEU A 56 22.78 5.38 1.51
CA LEU A 56 23.47 4.09 1.54
C LEU A 56 23.00 3.24 0.38
N VAL A 57 23.95 2.59 -0.30
CA VAL A 57 23.65 1.71 -1.43
C VAL A 57 23.99 0.26 -1.06
N GLY A 58 23.02 -0.62 -1.21
CA GLY A 58 22.97 -1.94 -0.60
C GLY A 58 22.95 -3.11 -1.58
N ASN A 59 23.64 -3.02 -2.73
CA ASN A 59 23.50 -3.98 -3.84
C ASN A 59 23.38 -5.46 -3.43
N GLY A 60 22.29 -6.08 -3.89
CA GLY A 60 21.99 -7.49 -3.70
C GLY A 60 23.03 -8.49 -4.22
N LEU A 61 22.82 -9.76 -3.89
CA LEU A 61 23.68 -10.87 -4.33
C LEU A 61 23.61 -11.05 -5.85
N ILE A 62 24.73 -11.48 -6.45
CA ILE A 62 24.77 -11.90 -7.86
C ILE A 62 25.04 -13.40 -7.98
N PRO A 63 24.49 -14.09 -9.00
CA PRO A 63 24.82 -15.48 -9.29
C PRO A 63 26.33 -15.74 -9.42
N SER A 64 26.78 -16.92 -9.02
CA SER A 64 28.22 -17.23 -8.96
C SER A 64 28.89 -17.22 -10.34
N GLU A 65 28.13 -17.48 -11.38
CA GLU A 65 28.49 -17.46 -12.79
C GLU A 65 28.73 -16.03 -13.28
N GLU A 66 27.85 -15.08 -12.91
CA GLU A 66 27.99 -13.66 -13.22
C GLU A 66 29.18 -13.07 -12.44
N TYR A 67 29.31 -13.36 -11.15
CA TYR A 67 30.46 -12.94 -10.33
C TYR A 67 31.81 -13.40 -10.89
N ARG A 68 31.84 -14.58 -11.52
CA ARG A 68 33.07 -15.11 -12.16
C ARG A 68 33.44 -14.34 -13.44
N GLN A 69 32.47 -13.76 -14.14
CA GLN A 69 32.67 -12.97 -15.35
C GLN A 69 33.03 -11.53 -15.00
N ASP A 70 32.26 -10.93 -14.09
CA ASP A 70 32.51 -9.62 -13.53
C ASP A 70 32.24 -9.62 -12.03
N ARG A 71 33.30 -9.33 -11.26
CA ARG A 71 33.20 -9.27 -9.81
C ARG A 71 32.55 -7.98 -9.33
N ALA A 72 32.68 -6.89 -10.09
CA ALA A 72 32.17 -5.58 -9.72
C ALA A 72 30.67 -5.41 -10.05
N GLY A 73 30.14 -6.21 -10.98
CA GLY A 73 28.76 -6.10 -11.45
C GLY A 73 27.66 -6.26 -10.38
N VAL A 74 26.46 -5.84 -10.76
CA VAL A 74 25.22 -5.88 -9.98
C VAL A 74 24.14 -6.69 -10.69
N PHE A 75 23.24 -7.31 -9.93
CA PHE A 75 22.16 -8.12 -10.54
C PHE A 75 21.05 -7.22 -11.06
N THR A 76 20.68 -6.22 -10.26
CA THR A 76 19.74 -5.13 -10.55
C THR A 76 20.15 -3.89 -9.77
N ALA A 77 19.78 -2.71 -10.25
CA ALA A 77 19.95 -1.42 -9.59
C ALA A 77 18.78 -0.48 -9.94
N PRO A 78 18.41 0.50 -9.10
CA PRO A 78 19.03 0.87 -7.82
C PRO A 78 18.65 -0.04 -6.63
N ASP A 79 19.48 -0.01 -5.59
CA ASP A 79 19.18 -0.53 -4.25
C ASP A 79 19.70 0.48 -3.21
N THR A 80 18.93 1.54 -3.00
CA THR A 80 19.32 2.70 -2.20
C THR A 80 18.45 2.85 -0.97
N THR A 81 19.05 3.36 0.11
CA THR A 81 18.35 3.74 1.34
C THR A 81 18.86 5.09 1.80
N GLU A 82 18.01 6.11 1.68
CA GLU A 82 18.22 7.41 2.26
C GLU A 82 17.64 7.47 3.68
N ASN A 83 18.37 8.00 4.64
CA ASN A 83 17.87 8.19 6.00
C ASN A 83 18.21 9.58 6.54
N ARG A 84 17.16 10.33 6.88
CA ARG A 84 17.24 11.67 7.47
C ARG A 84 16.71 11.64 8.89
N LEU A 85 17.58 11.87 9.86
CA LEU A 85 17.25 11.82 11.27
C LEU A 85 17.56 13.13 11.97
N GLN A 86 16.65 13.54 12.85
CA GLN A 86 16.85 14.65 13.76
C GLN A 86 16.46 14.23 15.18
N GLN A 87 17.31 14.55 16.15
CA GLN A 87 17.04 14.31 17.55
C GLN A 87 17.34 15.56 18.35
N PHE A 88 16.45 15.87 19.29
CA PHE A 88 16.60 16.92 20.29
C PHE A 88 16.38 16.32 21.66
N GLN A 89 17.23 16.68 22.62
CA GLN A 89 17.08 16.28 24.01
C GLN A 89 17.42 17.45 24.92
N LEU A 90 16.56 17.70 25.90
CA LEU A 90 16.80 18.62 27.00
C LEU A 90 16.73 17.83 28.30
N ALA A 91 17.80 17.87 29.09
CA ALA A 91 17.90 17.25 30.40
C ALA A 91 18.24 18.30 31.46
N ALA A 92 17.66 18.13 32.65
CA ALA A 92 17.87 19.00 33.80
C ALA A 92 18.17 18.16 35.03
N ALA A 93 19.07 18.63 35.88
CA ALA A 93 19.34 18.07 37.20
C ALA A 93 19.36 19.19 38.24
N PHE A 94 18.46 19.10 39.21
CA PHE A 94 18.29 20.06 40.29
C PHE A 94 18.69 19.45 41.63
N GLN A 95 19.71 20.03 42.26
CA GLN A 95 20.19 19.68 43.59
C GLN A 95 19.32 20.38 44.64
N VAL A 96 18.45 19.62 45.29
CA VAL A 96 17.59 20.16 46.36
C VAL A 96 18.42 20.37 47.63
N ASN A 97 19.28 19.39 47.95
CA ASN A 97 20.29 19.42 49.00
C ASN A 97 21.42 18.42 48.68
N ASP A 98 22.40 18.28 49.59
CA ASP A 98 23.60 17.44 49.38
C ASP A 98 23.31 15.95 49.16
N THR A 99 22.12 15.48 49.55
CA THR A 99 21.71 14.08 49.46
C THR A 99 20.53 13.85 48.55
N PHE A 100 19.86 14.89 48.04
CA PHE A 100 18.63 14.74 47.28
C PHE A 100 18.65 15.61 46.01
N SER A 101 18.40 14.96 44.87
CA SER A 101 18.31 15.61 43.57
C SER A 101 17.09 15.16 42.78
N VAL A 102 16.59 16.06 41.94
CA VAL A 102 15.53 15.77 40.97
C VAL A 102 16.15 15.90 39.60
N THR A 103 16.02 14.89 38.75
CA THR A 103 16.43 15.00 37.35
C THR A 103 15.26 14.71 36.44
N GLY A 104 15.24 15.36 35.29
CA GLY A 104 14.21 15.15 34.28
C GLY A 104 14.75 15.39 32.90
N GLN A 105 14.12 14.78 31.91
CA GLN A 105 14.48 14.98 30.52
C GLN A 105 13.25 14.90 29.63
N VAL A 106 13.32 15.62 28.52
CA VAL A 106 12.39 15.53 27.40
C VAL A 106 13.19 15.35 26.13
N TYR A 107 12.69 14.56 25.20
CA TYR A 107 13.34 14.36 23.92
C TYR A 107 12.31 14.13 22.82
N ARG A 108 12.71 14.51 21.60
CA ARG A 108 12.01 14.19 20.35
C ARG A 108 13.03 13.64 19.38
N ARG A 109 12.71 12.54 18.72
CA ARG A 109 13.47 11.98 17.61
C ARG A 109 12.54 11.81 16.43
N THR A 110 12.92 12.34 15.28
CA THR A 110 12.23 12.14 13.99
C THR A 110 13.21 11.47 13.03
N SER A 111 12.71 10.54 12.23
CA SER A 111 13.47 9.84 11.21
C SER A 111 12.58 9.65 10.00
N ARG A 112 13.08 9.98 8.82
CA ARG A 112 12.47 9.60 7.55
C ARG A 112 13.46 8.72 6.80
N ARG A 113 13.00 7.57 6.34
CA ARG A 113 13.79 6.65 5.53
C ARG A 113 13.07 6.38 4.24
N ASP A 114 13.67 6.78 3.13
CA ASP A 114 13.17 6.52 1.79
C ASP A 114 14.10 5.44 1.18
N SER A 115 13.52 4.38 0.61
CA SER A 115 14.29 3.26 0.05
C SER A 115 13.73 2.83 -1.28
N GLN A 116 14.62 2.63 -2.25
CA GLN A 116 14.27 2.19 -3.60
C GLN A 116 15.01 0.91 -3.93
N GLY A 117 14.28 -0.10 -4.38
CA GLY A 117 14.84 -1.38 -4.81
C GLY A 117 14.27 -1.79 -6.15
N ALA A 118 15.13 -1.97 -7.14
CA ALA A 118 14.76 -2.53 -8.43
C ALA A 118 15.03 -4.04 -8.47
N ASP A 119 14.09 -4.78 -9.04
CA ASP A 119 14.21 -6.23 -9.26
C ASP A 119 13.75 -6.61 -10.66
N VAL A 120 14.12 -7.81 -11.10
CA VAL A 120 13.60 -8.44 -12.31
C VAL A 120 12.13 -8.78 -12.07
N TYR A 121 11.27 -8.40 -13.01
CA TYR A 121 9.85 -8.73 -12.94
C TYR A 121 9.55 -9.98 -13.77
N THR A 122 8.98 -11.01 -13.13
CA THR A 122 8.66 -12.29 -13.78
C THR A 122 7.22 -12.76 -13.57
N ASP A 123 6.41 -11.99 -12.84
CA ASP A 123 5.09 -12.41 -12.35
C ASP A 123 3.98 -12.15 -13.39
N PHE A 124 4.08 -12.83 -14.52
CA PHE A 124 3.14 -12.72 -15.64
C PHE A 124 2.06 -13.80 -15.67
N ASP A 125 2.19 -14.89 -14.92
CA ASP A 125 1.30 -16.05 -14.97
C ASP A 125 0.97 -16.48 -16.43
N ASN A 126 -0.28 -16.83 -16.72
CA ASN A 126 -0.78 -17.14 -18.07
C ASN A 126 -1.40 -15.91 -18.76
N GLN A 127 -0.89 -14.70 -18.49
CA GLN A 127 -1.45 -13.47 -19.05
C GLN A 127 -1.33 -13.44 -20.58
N TYR A 128 -2.39 -12.98 -21.24
CA TYR A 128 -2.37 -12.76 -22.69
C TYR A 128 -1.63 -11.48 -23.05
N VAL A 129 -0.95 -11.49 -24.18
CA VAL A 129 -0.36 -10.28 -24.75
C VAL A 129 -1.41 -9.57 -25.60
N ARG A 130 -1.58 -8.28 -25.34
CA ARG A 130 -2.43 -7.36 -26.09
C ARG A 130 -1.58 -6.46 -26.97
N ARG A 131 -2.07 -6.13 -28.16
CA ARG A 131 -1.41 -5.21 -29.09
C ARG A 131 -1.69 -3.77 -28.66
N ASN A 132 -0.73 -2.89 -28.93
CA ASN A 132 -1.02 -1.45 -28.90
C ASN A 132 -1.90 -1.11 -30.11
N LEU A 133 -2.69 -0.04 -29.98
CA LEU A 133 -3.48 0.46 -31.10
C LEU A 133 -2.57 1.08 -32.15
N THR A 134 -2.94 0.93 -33.42
CA THR A 134 -2.24 1.61 -34.51
C THR A 134 -2.55 3.11 -34.49
N ALA A 135 -1.64 3.92 -35.03
CA ALA A 135 -1.84 5.37 -35.02
C ALA A 135 -3.13 5.77 -35.78
N GLY A 136 -4.07 6.40 -35.07
CA GLY A 136 -5.38 6.79 -35.60
C GLY A 136 -6.46 5.71 -35.51
N GLU A 137 -6.18 4.54 -34.93
CA GLU A 137 -7.19 3.53 -34.65
C GLU A 137 -8.05 3.95 -33.46
N GLU A 138 -9.37 3.92 -33.66
CA GLU A 138 -10.36 4.20 -32.62
C GLU A 138 -10.98 2.88 -32.18
N TYR A 139 -10.67 2.41 -30.98
CA TYR A 139 -11.26 1.17 -30.48
C TYR A 139 -12.66 1.41 -29.92
N THR A 140 -12.82 2.40 -29.04
CA THR A 140 -14.07 2.71 -28.35
C THR A 140 -15.15 3.20 -29.32
N CYS A 141 -16.35 2.61 -29.26
CA CYS A 141 -17.50 3.12 -30.01
C CYS A 141 -18.12 4.33 -29.27
N LEU A 142 -18.03 5.51 -29.88
CA LEU A 142 -18.44 6.77 -29.26
C LEU A 142 -19.90 7.09 -29.56
N PHE A 143 -20.70 7.28 -28.52
CA PHE A 143 -22.08 7.71 -28.62
C PHE A 143 -22.20 9.18 -28.25
N GLU A 144 -22.96 9.94 -29.03
CA GLU A 144 -23.18 11.36 -28.74
C GLU A 144 -24.29 11.54 -27.70
N THR A 145 -24.13 12.51 -26.79
CA THR A 145 -25.19 12.97 -25.89
C THR A 145 -25.42 14.47 -26.09
N SER A 146 -26.52 14.83 -26.74
CA SER A 146 -26.85 16.21 -27.07
C SER A 146 -27.24 17.03 -25.83
N GLU A 147 -27.15 18.37 -25.90
CA GLU A 147 -27.50 19.26 -24.76
C GLU A 147 -28.91 19.03 -24.20
N ASN A 148 -29.83 18.51 -25.02
CA ASN A 148 -31.21 18.22 -24.61
C ASN A 148 -31.32 16.89 -23.84
N ASN A 149 -30.30 16.04 -23.89
CA ASN A 149 -30.20 14.80 -23.13
C ASN A 149 -29.54 15.04 -21.77
N ARG A 150 -30.37 15.36 -20.78
CA ARG A 150 -29.92 15.66 -19.40
C ARG A 150 -29.37 14.44 -18.63
N TYR A 151 -29.37 13.26 -19.23
CA TYR A 151 -29.10 11.99 -18.54
C TYR A 151 -27.69 11.45 -18.77
N ASN A 152 -26.90 12.05 -19.67
CA ASN A 152 -25.56 11.58 -20.03
C ASN A 152 -25.55 10.11 -20.50
N ILE A 153 -26.55 9.74 -21.30
CA ILE A 153 -26.66 8.45 -21.99
C ILE A 153 -26.63 8.72 -23.50
N PRO A 154 -26.41 7.71 -24.37
CA PRO A 154 -26.48 7.90 -25.82
C PRO A 154 -27.77 8.59 -26.23
N ASP A 155 -27.73 9.50 -27.19
CA ASP A 155 -28.93 10.08 -27.79
C ASP A 155 -29.85 8.98 -28.33
N TYR A 156 -31.14 9.07 -28.05
CA TYR A 156 -32.11 8.02 -28.37
C TYR A 156 -33.44 8.57 -28.92
N TYR A 157 -34.17 7.69 -29.59
CA TYR A 157 -35.58 7.88 -29.94
C TYR A 157 -36.45 6.89 -29.15
N VAL A 158 -37.69 7.27 -28.86
CA VAL A 158 -38.67 6.33 -28.28
C VAL A 158 -39.73 5.97 -29.31
N ILE A 159 -39.84 4.67 -29.60
CA ILE A 159 -40.85 4.09 -30.48
C ILE A 159 -41.88 3.33 -29.65
N ASP A 160 -43.14 3.68 -29.82
CA ASP A 160 -44.23 3.01 -29.10
C ASP A 160 -44.65 1.73 -29.83
N LEU A 161 -44.68 0.62 -29.09
CA LEU A 161 -45.15 -0.68 -29.55
C LEU A 161 -46.44 -1.04 -28.80
N PRO A 162 -47.62 -0.83 -29.41
CA PRO A 162 -48.90 -1.19 -28.81
C PRO A 162 -48.96 -2.67 -28.41
N ASN A 163 -49.26 -2.96 -27.14
CA ASN A 163 -49.24 -4.31 -26.58
C ASN A 163 -47.93 -5.08 -26.80
N GLY A 164 -46.80 -4.40 -27.00
CA GLY A 164 -45.51 -5.03 -27.27
C GLY A 164 -45.42 -5.75 -28.62
N ASP A 165 -46.29 -5.45 -29.59
CA ASP A 165 -46.23 -6.02 -30.94
C ASP A 165 -45.53 -5.04 -31.92
N PRO A 166 -44.31 -5.36 -32.40
CA PRO A 166 -43.57 -4.51 -33.34
C PRO A 166 -44.32 -4.24 -34.64
N PHE A 167 -45.11 -5.20 -35.11
CA PHE A 167 -45.86 -5.09 -36.37
C PHE A 167 -47.15 -4.28 -36.22
N SER A 168 -47.47 -3.85 -35.00
CA SER A 168 -48.58 -2.94 -34.73
C SER A 168 -48.15 -1.46 -34.75
N SER A 169 -46.84 -1.19 -34.77
CA SER A 169 -46.28 0.17 -34.78
C SER A 169 -45.87 0.61 -36.19
N PRO A 170 -46.52 1.65 -36.75
CA PRO A 170 -46.13 2.21 -38.05
C PRO A 170 -44.68 2.71 -38.07
N ASP A 171 -44.21 3.29 -36.96
CA ASP A 171 -42.86 3.84 -36.84
C ASP A 171 -41.81 2.72 -36.90
N TYR A 172 -42.05 1.61 -36.18
CA TYR A 172 -41.19 0.42 -36.26
C TYR A 172 -41.13 -0.15 -37.68
N ILE A 173 -42.28 -0.30 -38.35
CA ILE A 173 -42.35 -0.83 -39.71
C ILE A 173 -41.63 0.08 -40.70
N ASN A 174 -41.83 1.40 -40.62
CA ASN A 174 -41.19 2.36 -41.52
C ASN A 174 -39.67 2.38 -41.30
N PHE A 175 -39.21 2.27 -40.06
CA PHE A 175 -37.80 2.22 -39.74
C PHE A 175 -37.13 1.00 -40.38
N VAL A 176 -37.65 -0.22 -40.15
CA VAL A 176 -37.03 -1.45 -40.70
C VAL A 176 -37.10 -1.57 -42.22
N LEU A 177 -38.03 -0.86 -42.87
CA LEU A 177 -38.18 -0.84 -44.33
C LEU A 177 -37.38 0.27 -45.02
N SER A 178 -36.65 1.08 -44.25
CA SER A 178 -35.84 2.18 -44.78
C SER A 178 -34.62 1.67 -45.55
N ALA A 179 -34.06 2.53 -46.41
CA ALA A 179 -32.95 2.15 -47.28
C ALA A 179 -31.61 2.00 -46.53
N ASP A 180 -31.41 2.82 -45.50
CA ASP A 180 -30.23 2.90 -44.65
C ASP A 180 -30.61 3.50 -43.28
N ILE A 181 -29.65 3.53 -42.35
CA ILE A 181 -29.87 3.95 -40.96
C ILE A 181 -30.26 5.43 -40.85
N ASP A 182 -29.69 6.30 -41.69
CA ASP A 182 -30.00 7.73 -41.69
C ASP A 182 -31.43 7.98 -42.17
N ALA A 183 -31.85 7.30 -43.24
CA ALA A 183 -33.22 7.32 -43.72
C ALA A 183 -34.20 6.76 -42.67
N ALA A 184 -33.79 5.73 -41.92
CA ALA A 184 -34.59 5.13 -40.86
C ALA A 184 -34.86 6.10 -39.72
N PHE A 185 -33.83 6.75 -39.17
CA PHE A 185 -34.01 7.77 -38.13
C PHE A 185 -34.77 8.99 -38.63
N ALA A 186 -34.66 9.34 -39.93
CA ALA A 186 -35.44 10.41 -40.54
C ALA A 186 -36.95 10.11 -40.66
N THR A 187 -37.37 8.83 -40.51
CA THR A 187 -38.80 8.48 -40.46
C THR A 187 -39.45 8.78 -39.11
N LEU A 188 -38.66 8.96 -38.05
CA LEU A 188 -39.15 9.21 -36.69
C LEU A 188 -39.42 10.70 -36.45
N ASP A 189 -40.44 11.00 -35.65
CA ASP A 189 -40.82 12.36 -35.34
C ASP A 189 -39.83 13.01 -34.36
N ALA A 190 -39.59 14.31 -34.51
CA ALA A 190 -38.70 15.05 -33.62
C ALA A 190 -39.17 15.05 -32.15
N SER A 191 -40.47 14.87 -31.90
CA SER A 191 -41.03 14.73 -30.55
C SER A 191 -40.69 13.41 -29.87
N GLN A 192 -40.16 12.42 -30.60
CA GLN A 192 -39.70 11.13 -30.07
C GLN A 192 -38.22 11.17 -29.66
N PHE A 193 -37.48 12.21 -30.03
CA PHE A 193 -36.06 12.36 -29.75
C PHE A 193 -35.80 12.83 -28.32
N ASN A 194 -34.95 12.09 -27.58
CA ASN A 194 -34.54 12.39 -26.20
C ASN A 194 -35.71 12.78 -25.27
N VAL A 195 -36.83 12.04 -25.38
CA VAL A 195 -38.00 12.22 -24.52
C VAL A 195 -37.67 11.90 -23.07
N GLU A 196 -38.39 12.51 -22.14
CA GLU A 196 -38.23 12.24 -20.71
C GLU A 196 -38.51 10.76 -20.39
N LEU A 197 -37.51 10.09 -19.82
CA LEU A 197 -37.60 8.70 -19.38
C LEU A 197 -38.00 8.61 -17.90
N PRO A 198 -38.64 7.51 -17.48
CA PRO A 198 -38.89 7.26 -16.06
C PRO A 198 -37.59 7.23 -15.25
N ASP A 199 -37.62 7.76 -14.03
CA ASP A 199 -36.43 7.90 -13.16
C ASP A 199 -35.72 6.56 -12.93
N GLU A 200 -36.48 5.47 -12.75
CA GLU A 200 -35.93 4.12 -12.59
C GLU A 200 -35.16 3.61 -13.82
N VAL A 201 -35.60 3.98 -15.03
CA VAL A 201 -34.94 3.61 -16.29
C VAL A 201 -33.65 4.40 -16.44
N VAL A 202 -33.67 5.70 -16.12
CA VAL A 202 -32.49 6.56 -16.14
C VAL A 202 -31.42 6.05 -15.18
N ALA A 203 -31.81 5.73 -13.94
CA ALA A 203 -30.89 5.20 -12.93
C ALA A 203 -30.26 3.86 -13.37
N LEU A 204 -31.06 2.95 -13.96
CA LEU A 204 -30.55 1.68 -14.51
C LEU A 204 -29.63 1.92 -15.71
N ALA A 205 -29.97 2.85 -16.61
CA ALA A 205 -29.17 3.16 -17.79
C ALA A 205 -27.80 3.71 -17.42
N GLN A 206 -27.76 4.73 -16.55
CA GLN A 206 -26.51 5.35 -16.09
C GLN A 206 -25.60 4.34 -15.37
N SER A 207 -26.15 3.55 -14.45
CA SER A 207 -25.39 2.52 -13.73
C SER A 207 -24.90 1.41 -14.67
N SER A 208 -25.72 0.97 -15.61
CA SER A 208 -25.36 -0.10 -16.55
C SER A 208 -24.34 0.34 -17.58
N ILE A 209 -24.42 1.58 -18.11
CA ILE A 209 -23.43 2.13 -19.05
C ILE A 209 -22.07 2.22 -18.34
N ASN A 210 -22.03 2.85 -17.16
CA ASN A 210 -20.78 3.02 -16.41
C ASN A 210 -20.14 1.68 -16.02
N PHE A 211 -20.95 0.66 -15.72
CA PHE A 211 -20.45 -0.66 -15.37
C PHE A 211 -19.93 -1.44 -16.58
N TRP A 212 -20.65 -1.41 -17.71
CA TRP A 212 -20.33 -2.24 -18.87
C TRP A 212 -19.39 -1.59 -19.88
N LYS A 213 -19.21 -0.26 -19.86
CA LYS A 213 -18.29 0.42 -20.78
C LYS A 213 -16.86 -0.09 -20.66
N ASN A 214 -16.44 -0.44 -19.44
CA ASN A 214 -15.14 -1.06 -19.18
C ASN A 214 -15.22 -2.06 -18.02
N PHE A 215 -15.80 -3.23 -18.31
CA PHE A 215 -15.99 -4.27 -17.30
C PHE A 215 -14.70 -4.67 -16.58
N GLN A 216 -13.58 -4.73 -17.30
CA GLN A 216 -12.28 -5.03 -16.72
C GLN A 216 -11.85 -3.97 -15.71
N ALA A 217 -11.93 -2.68 -16.05
CA ALA A 217 -11.61 -1.60 -15.13
C ALA A 217 -12.54 -1.63 -13.89
N THR A 218 -13.85 -1.74 -14.10
CA THR A 218 -14.85 -1.72 -13.03
C THR A 218 -14.73 -2.91 -12.08
N GLU A 219 -14.43 -4.10 -12.60
CA GLU A 219 -14.27 -5.27 -11.73
C GLU A 219 -12.88 -5.37 -11.13
N ILE A 220 -11.80 -5.09 -11.85
CA ILE A 220 -10.43 -5.34 -11.34
C ILE A 220 -9.94 -4.19 -10.44
N PHE A 221 -10.32 -2.95 -10.73
CA PHE A 221 -9.82 -1.74 -10.05
C PHE A 221 -10.80 -1.20 -9.01
N LYS A 222 -11.39 -2.08 -8.21
CA LYS A 222 -12.22 -1.74 -7.05
C LYS A 222 -11.68 -2.39 -5.77
N ALA A 223 -11.96 -1.79 -4.63
CA ALA A 223 -11.66 -2.38 -3.34
C ALA A 223 -12.48 -3.68 -3.13
N ALA A 224 -11.90 -4.69 -2.48
CA ALA A 224 -12.58 -5.95 -2.18
C ALA A 224 -13.88 -5.78 -1.36
N ASN A 225 -13.93 -4.73 -0.52
CA ASN A 225 -14.99 -4.48 0.45
C ASN A 225 -15.94 -3.35 0.06
N ASP A 226 -15.95 -2.90 -1.20
CA ASP A 226 -16.69 -1.70 -1.62
C ASP A 226 -18.20 -1.75 -1.31
N GLY A 227 -18.79 -2.93 -1.07
CA GLY A 227 -20.10 -3.06 -0.41
C GLY A 227 -21.31 -2.56 -1.22
N GLU A 228 -21.10 -1.69 -2.20
CA GLU A 228 -22.09 -1.23 -3.17
C GLU A 228 -22.37 -2.34 -4.17
N THR A 229 -23.45 -3.06 -3.91
CA THR A 229 -24.01 -3.96 -4.92
C THR A 229 -24.72 -3.10 -5.94
N ILE A 230 -24.07 -2.78 -7.07
CA ILE A 230 -24.71 -2.08 -8.18
C ILE A 230 -25.82 -2.99 -8.72
N SER A 231 -27.08 -2.60 -8.51
CA SER A 231 -28.23 -3.35 -8.98
C SER A 231 -28.43 -3.08 -10.47
N LEU A 232 -27.95 -4.00 -11.30
CA LEU A 232 -28.15 -4.00 -12.76
C LEU A 232 -29.41 -4.77 -13.19
N ALA A 233 -30.33 -5.01 -12.25
CA ALA A 233 -31.56 -5.75 -12.52
C ALA A 233 -32.62 -4.85 -13.18
N GLY A 234 -33.29 -5.38 -14.19
CA GLY A 234 -34.48 -4.75 -14.77
C GLY A 234 -35.66 -4.76 -13.82
N GLY A 235 -36.73 -4.06 -14.21
CA GLY A 235 -37.96 -3.97 -13.44
C GLY A 235 -38.66 -5.32 -13.24
N GLU A 236 -39.49 -5.41 -12.19
CA GLU A 236 -40.31 -6.60 -11.94
C GLU A 236 -41.31 -6.84 -13.08
N ILE A 237 -41.73 -8.10 -13.26
CA ILE A 237 -42.79 -8.43 -14.21
C ILE A 237 -44.13 -7.93 -13.64
N THR A 238 -44.84 -7.11 -14.41
CA THR A 238 -46.12 -6.52 -14.02
C THR A 238 -47.27 -7.09 -14.86
N PRO A 239 -48.54 -6.92 -14.45
CA PRO A 239 -49.68 -7.36 -15.24
C PRO A 239 -49.80 -6.72 -16.63
N TYR A 240 -49.11 -5.59 -16.84
CA TYR A 240 -49.13 -4.82 -18.09
C TYR A 240 -47.86 -5.01 -18.93
N SER A 241 -46.86 -5.76 -18.46
CA SER A 241 -45.58 -5.97 -19.17
C SER A 241 -45.51 -7.27 -19.97
N ASN A 242 -46.64 -7.91 -20.28
CA ASN A 242 -46.71 -9.09 -21.16
C ASN A 242 -45.74 -10.24 -20.83
N ASN A 243 -45.51 -10.50 -19.53
CA ASN A 243 -44.52 -11.47 -19.00
C ASN A 243 -43.03 -11.09 -19.22
N GLU A 244 -42.74 -9.86 -19.64
CA GLU A 244 -41.40 -9.27 -19.66
C GLU A 244 -41.18 -8.41 -18.40
N SER A 245 -39.94 -8.04 -18.12
CA SER A 245 -39.62 -7.02 -17.10
C SER A 245 -40.33 -5.69 -17.43
N SER A 246 -40.80 -4.94 -16.42
CA SER A 246 -41.45 -3.65 -16.67
C SER A 246 -40.54 -2.61 -17.30
N TYR A 247 -39.23 -2.72 -17.12
CA TYR A 247 -38.22 -1.96 -17.85
C TYR A 247 -36.90 -2.72 -17.90
N GLN A 248 -36.08 -2.41 -18.90
CA GLN A 248 -34.79 -3.03 -19.12
C GLN A 248 -33.84 -2.10 -19.86
N TYR A 249 -32.57 -2.11 -19.46
CA TYR A 249 -31.50 -1.39 -20.14
C TYR A 249 -30.23 -2.24 -20.10
N GLN A 250 -29.88 -2.92 -21.20
CA GLN A 250 -28.75 -3.86 -21.27
C GLN A 250 -27.70 -3.42 -22.30
N PRO A 251 -26.79 -2.51 -21.92
CA PRO A 251 -25.82 -1.93 -22.85
C PRO A 251 -24.67 -2.88 -23.20
N LYS A 252 -24.45 -3.90 -22.37
CA LYS A 252 -23.31 -4.82 -22.37
C LYS A 252 -22.81 -5.20 -23.77
N VAL A 253 -23.63 -5.91 -24.53
CA VAL A 253 -23.30 -6.37 -25.89
C VAL A 253 -23.99 -5.46 -26.92
N GLU A 254 -25.13 -4.90 -26.56
CA GLU A 254 -26.05 -4.29 -27.50
C GLU A 254 -25.56 -2.94 -28.02
N LEU A 255 -24.96 -2.10 -27.18
CA LEU A 255 -24.40 -0.83 -27.66
C LEU A 255 -23.25 -1.08 -28.66
N SER A 256 -22.33 -1.98 -28.35
CA SER A 256 -21.25 -2.36 -29.28
C SER A 256 -21.77 -2.96 -30.60
N ASN A 257 -22.94 -3.61 -30.59
CA ASN A 257 -23.57 -4.12 -31.81
C ASN A 257 -24.19 -3.03 -32.69
N LEU A 258 -24.55 -1.86 -32.15
CA LEU A 258 -25.20 -0.77 -32.89
C LEU A 258 -24.30 -0.13 -33.96
N LYS A 259 -23.01 -0.43 -33.99
CA LYS A 259 -22.14 -0.07 -35.13
C LYS A 259 -22.51 -0.80 -36.42
N ASN A 260 -23.20 -1.94 -36.33
CA ASN A 260 -23.66 -2.70 -37.49
C ASN A 260 -24.95 -2.08 -38.07
N THR A 261 -24.78 -1.06 -38.91
CA THR A 261 -25.90 -0.29 -39.49
C THR A 261 -26.47 -0.90 -40.78
N ASN A 262 -25.93 -2.03 -41.24
CA ASN A 262 -26.29 -2.68 -42.50
C ASN A 262 -27.58 -3.51 -42.44
N ASP A 263 -28.05 -3.90 -41.24
CA ASP A 263 -29.28 -4.67 -41.04
C ASP A 263 -30.18 -3.92 -40.05
N LEU A 264 -31.09 -3.11 -40.58
CA LEU A 264 -32.01 -2.28 -39.80
C LEU A 264 -33.00 -3.11 -38.97
N PHE A 265 -33.33 -4.32 -39.41
CA PHE A 265 -34.18 -5.22 -38.64
C PHE A 265 -33.42 -5.75 -37.43
N ALA A 266 -32.18 -6.23 -37.63
CA ALA A 266 -31.33 -6.67 -36.53
C ALA A 266 -31.03 -5.52 -35.55
N TYR A 267 -30.82 -4.30 -36.06
CA TYR A 267 -30.61 -3.09 -35.27
C TYR A 267 -31.77 -2.84 -34.30
N LEU A 268 -33.01 -2.78 -34.80
CA LEU A 268 -34.19 -2.54 -33.95
C LEU A 268 -34.55 -3.75 -33.07
N ALA A 269 -34.40 -4.97 -33.58
CA ALA A 269 -34.70 -6.17 -32.79
C ALA A 269 -33.77 -6.31 -31.58
N GLY A 270 -32.49 -5.93 -31.72
CA GLY A 270 -31.54 -5.84 -30.60
C GLY A 270 -31.99 -4.83 -29.55
N ALA A 271 -32.35 -3.61 -29.98
CA ALA A 271 -32.89 -2.60 -29.08
C ALA A 271 -34.19 -3.07 -28.39
N GLU A 272 -35.09 -3.74 -29.11
CA GLU A 272 -36.39 -4.21 -28.62
C GLU A 272 -36.27 -5.19 -27.43
N GLY A 273 -35.23 -6.02 -27.45
CA GLY A 273 -34.93 -6.96 -26.38
C GLY A 273 -34.14 -6.35 -25.21
N ALA A 274 -33.51 -5.19 -25.41
CA ALA A 274 -32.47 -4.69 -24.52
C ALA A 274 -32.74 -3.34 -23.86
N PHE A 275 -33.48 -2.45 -24.52
CA PHE A 275 -33.68 -1.06 -24.11
C PHE A 275 -35.17 -0.70 -24.22
N TYR A 276 -35.94 -0.90 -23.15
CA TYR A 276 -37.37 -0.61 -23.19
C TYR A 276 -37.96 -0.35 -21.81
N TYR A 277 -39.16 0.23 -21.77
CA TYR A 277 -39.99 0.32 -20.58
C TYR A 277 -41.47 0.19 -20.92
N TYR A 278 -42.26 -0.27 -19.97
CA TYR A 278 -43.71 -0.40 -20.08
C TYR A 278 -44.42 0.65 -19.26
N THR A 279 -45.49 1.19 -19.81
CA THR A 279 -46.45 2.03 -19.09
C THR A 279 -47.68 1.21 -18.67
N THR A 280 -48.42 1.72 -17.69
CA THR A 280 -49.56 1.00 -17.08
C THR A 280 -50.72 0.71 -18.04
N ASP A 281 -50.74 1.37 -19.20
CA ASP A 281 -51.68 1.14 -20.30
C ASP A 281 -51.28 -0.03 -21.22
N GLY A 282 -50.14 -0.68 -20.96
CA GLY A 282 -49.67 -1.86 -21.69
C GLY A 282 -48.89 -1.55 -22.97
N VAL A 283 -48.51 -0.29 -23.18
CA VAL A 283 -47.61 0.11 -24.28
C VAL A 283 -46.17 -0.19 -23.89
N LYS A 284 -45.43 -0.84 -24.80
CA LYS A 284 -43.98 -1.03 -24.68
C LYS A 284 -43.29 0.12 -25.41
N HIS A 285 -42.57 0.94 -24.68
CA HIS A 285 -41.75 2.02 -25.23
C HIS A 285 -40.34 1.51 -25.48
N LEU A 286 -39.99 1.39 -26.75
CA LEU A 286 -38.67 0.98 -27.19
C LEU A 286 -37.73 2.19 -27.22
N ILE A 287 -36.67 2.15 -26.44
CA ILE A 287 -35.59 3.14 -26.46
C ILE A 287 -34.60 2.70 -27.54
N VAL A 288 -34.46 3.49 -28.60
CA VAL A 288 -33.57 3.22 -29.73
C VAL A 288 -32.40 4.18 -29.66
N PRO A 289 -31.24 3.78 -29.12
CA PRO A 289 -30.04 4.60 -29.18
C PRO A 289 -29.65 4.85 -30.64
N LYS A 290 -29.14 6.04 -30.93
CA LYS A 290 -28.49 6.35 -32.21
C LYS A 290 -27.19 5.53 -32.36
N PRO A 291 -26.75 5.25 -33.59
CA PRO A 291 -25.49 4.55 -33.81
C PRO A 291 -24.32 5.40 -33.30
N PRO A 292 -23.18 4.78 -32.98
CA PRO A 292 -21.99 5.51 -32.59
C PRO A 292 -21.51 6.41 -33.73
N THR A 293 -20.96 7.58 -33.40
CA THR A 293 -20.52 8.59 -34.37
C THR A 293 -19.34 8.12 -35.21
N ASN A 294 -18.57 7.16 -34.69
CA ASN A 294 -17.43 6.50 -35.35
C ASN A 294 -17.73 5.04 -35.72
N ALA A 295 -18.99 4.69 -36.03
CA ALA A 295 -19.43 3.32 -36.33
C ALA A 295 -18.60 2.60 -37.41
N ASP A 296 -18.08 3.32 -38.40
CA ASP A 296 -17.31 2.77 -39.52
C ASP A 296 -15.89 2.30 -39.10
N GLU A 297 -15.35 2.85 -38.01
CA GLU A 297 -13.97 2.62 -37.56
C GLU A 297 -13.92 1.86 -36.21
N CYS A 298 -14.92 2.01 -35.34
CA CYS A 298 -14.85 1.49 -33.97
C CYS A 298 -14.86 -0.04 -33.87
N ALA A 299 -13.93 -0.60 -33.10
CA ALA A 299 -13.75 -2.05 -32.96
C ALA A 299 -14.38 -2.65 -31.70
N GLY A 300 -14.70 -1.85 -30.68
CA GLY A 300 -15.14 -2.30 -29.35
C GLY A 300 -16.25 -3.35 -29.37
N ASP A 301 -15.98 -4.49 -28.72
CA ASP A 301 -16.93 -5.58 -28.48
C ASP A 301 -16.52 -6.36 -27.21
N ILE A 302 -17.41 -6.40 -26.23
CA ILE A 302 -17.17 -7.08 -24.94
C ILE A 302 -17.00 -8.59 -25.06
N ASN A 303 -17.57 -9.22 -26.07
CA ASN A 303 -17.45 -10.67 -26.27
C ASN A 303 -16.19 -11.04 -27.05
N ASN A 304 -15.64 -10.08 -27.81
CA ASN A 304 -14.46 -10.29 -28.62
C ASN A 304 -13.68 -9.00 -28.80
N ASP A 305 -12.74 -8.75 -27.89
CA ASP A 305 -11.98 -7.51 -27.92
C ASP A 305 -11.06 -7.34 -29.13
N GLY A 306 -10.63 -8.41 -29.83
CA GLY A 306 -9.71 -8.28 -30.96
C GLY A 306 -8.37 -7.57 -30.64
N LEU A 307 -8.04 -7.38 -29.35
CA LEU A 307 -6.81 -6.73 -28.90
C LEU A 307 -5.73 -7.77 -28.60
N ARG A 308 -6.06 -9.05 -28.55
CA ARG A 308 -5.09 -10.12 -28.32
C ARG A 308 -4.14 -10.28 -29.50
N VAL A 309 -2.87 -10.52 -29.22
CA VAL A 309 -1.86 -10.88 -30.22
C VAL A 309 -2.01 -12.36 -30.56
N ASP A 310 -2.06 -12.68 -31.85
CA ASP A 310 -2.08 -14.07 -32.32
C ASP A 310 -0.68 -14.69 -32.24
N GLY A 311 -0.61 -15.92 -31.74
CA GLY A 311 0.61 -16.71 -31.67
C GLY A 311 1.03 -17.28 -33.03
N PRO A 312 2.32 -17.62 -33.22
CA PRO A 312 2.87 -18.07 -34.51
C PRO A 312 2.28 -19.40 -35.03
N GLU A 313 1.67 -20.20 -34.16
CA GLU A 313 1.02 -21.48 -34.51
C GLU A 313 -0.51 -21.41 -34.46
N GLY A 314 -1.08 -20.20 -34.29
CA GLY A 314 -2.50 -19.94 -34.06
C GLY A 314 -2.89 -19.90 -32.57
N GLY A 315 -4.01 -19.24 -32.26
CA GLY A 315 -4.44 -18.96 -30.88
C GLY A 315 -3.83 -17.67 -30.32
N SER A 316 -4.14 -17.32 -29.07
CA SER A 316 -3.63 -16.10 -28.43
C SER A 316 -2.25 -16.31 -27.78
N GLN A 317 -1.37 -15.33 -27.98
CA GLN A 317 -0.04 -15.28 -27.37
C GLN A 317 -0.14 -15.03 -25.87
N THR A 318 0.59 -15.81 -25.06
CA THR A 318 0.82 -15.52 -23.64
C THR A 318 2.21 -14.95 -23.43
N VAL A 319 2.38 -14.18 -22.36
CA VAL A 319 3.68 -13.58 -22.01
C VAL A 319 4.73 -14.68 -21.80
N ASP A 320 4.41 -15.73 -21.04
CA ASP A 320 5.31 -16.83 -20.72
C ASP A 320 5.57 -17.81 -21.89
N GLY A 321 4.80 -17.70 -22.98
CA GLY A 321 4.81 -18.58 -24.14
C GLY A 321 4.39 -20.04 -23.87
N GLY A 322 4.26 -20.46 -22.62
CA GLY A 322 4.21 -21.87 -22.21
C GLY A 322 2.81 -22.48 -22.19
N ALA A 323 1.76 -21.66 -22.08
CA ALA A 323 0.40 -22.17 -21.88
C ALA A 323 -0.18 -22.91 -23.09
N TYR A 324 0.21 -22.53 -24.32
CA TYR A 324 -0.47 -23.00 -25.55
C TYR A 324 0.44 -23.51 -26.68
N SER A 325 1.78 -23.47 -26.55
CA SER A 325 2.68 -24.10 -27.53
C SER A 325 4.08 -24.38 -26.93
N GLN A 326 4.71 -25.48 -27.36
CA GLN A 326 6.06 -25.88 -26.92
C GLN A 326 7.19 -25.09 -27.59
N THR A 327 6.88 -24.30 -28.61
CA THR A 327 7.84 -23.60 -29.48
C THR A 327 7.65 -22.09 -29.46
N ASN A 328 6.63 -21.60 -28.76
CA ASN A 328 6.31 -20.19 -28.72
C ASN A 328 7.36 -19.40 -27.92
N PRO A 329 8.00 -18.36 -28.50
CA PRO A 329 8.92 -17.53 -27.74
C PRO A 329 8.15 -16.77 -26.65
N GLY A 330 8.40 -17.14 -25.39
CA GLY A 330 7.77 -16.55 -24.20
C GLY A 330 8.29 -15.17 -23.81
N VAL A 331 8.58 -14.30 -24.78
CA VAL A 331 8.84 -12.87 -24.57
C VAL A 331 8.33 -12.13 -25.80
N VAL A 332 7.43 -11.17 -25.60
CA VAL A 332 6.96 -10.25 -26.66
C VAL A 332 7.53 -8.86 -26.41
N ASP A 333 7.93 -8.17 -27.48
CA ASP A 333 8.40 -6.79 -27.38
C ASP A 333 7.37 -5.91 -26.66
N GLY A 334 7.86 -5.07 -25.74
CA GLY A 334 7.05 -4.22 -24.87
C GLY A 334 6.49 -4.89 -23.62
N THR A 335 6.87 -6.14 -23.33
CA THR A 335 6.68 -6.75 -22.00
C THR A 335 7.70 -6.14 -21.01
N PRO A 336 7.26 -5.64 -19.84
CA PRO A 336 8.17 -5.09 -18.84
C PRO A 336 9.14 -6.16 -18.33
N THR A 337 10.33 -5.77 -17.91
CA THR A 337 11.35 -6.73 -17.42
C THR A 337 11.78 -6.42 -15.99
N ALA A 338 11.30 -5.31 -15.43
CA ALA A 338 11.75 -4.78 -14.16
C ALA A 338 10.57 -4.25 -13.35
N VAL A 339 10.75 -4.23 -12.03
CA VAL A 339 9.86 -3.54 -11.09
C VAL A 339 10.71 -2.71 -10.15
N LEU A 340 10.33 -1.45 -9.93
CA LEU A 340 10.88 -0.62 -8.87
C LEU A 340 9.91 -0.61 -7.70
N THR A 341 10.42 -0.92 -6.51
CA THR A 341 9.69 -0.78 -5.26
C THR A 341 10.22 0.46 -4.54
N ASP A 342 9.33 1.40 -4.21
CA ASP A 342 9.63 2.56 -3.39
C ASP A 342 8.94 2.40 -2.03
N ASN A 343 9.70 2.55 -0.94
CA ASN A 343 9.16 2.51 0.41
C ASN A 343 9.62 3.74 1.19
N THR A 344 8.67 4.40 1.84
CA THR A 344 8.93 5.49 2.78
C THR A 344 8.49 5.10 4.17
N ILE A 345 9.37 5.33 5.16
CA ILE A 345 9.09 5.16 6.58
C ILE A 345 9.32 6.47 7.31
N ASP A 346 8.26 7.05 7.83
CA ASP A 346 8.30 8.22 8.69
C ASP A 346 8.09 7.77 10.15
N GLN A 347 9.06 8.06 11.01
CA GLN A 347 9.04 7.70 12.43
C GLN A 347 9.23 8.92 13.31
N MET A 348 8.44 9.01 14.37
CA MET A 348 8.62 10.01 15.40
C MET A 348 8.55 9.36 16.77
N THR A 349 9.35 9.85 17.71
CA THR A 349 9.31 9.41 19.11
C THR A 349 9.43 10.61 20.01
N ASP A 350 8.40 10.80 20.83
CA ASP A 350 8.40 11.74 21.94
C ASP A 350 8.60 10.99 23.24
N GLY A 351 9.45 11.51 24.12
CA GLY A 351 9.58 10.94 25.45
C GLY A 351 9.89 11.97 26.51
N ALA A 352 9.43 11.67 27.72
CA ALA A 352 9.70 12.46 28.90
C ALA A 352 9.94 11.54 30.09
N SER A 353 10.87 11.91 30.96
CA SER A 353 11.09 11.21 32.22
C SER A 353 11.44 12.16 33.35
N ILE A 354 11.12 11.72 34.57
CA ILE A 354 11.48 12.38 35.82
C ILE A 354 11.93 11.33 36.82
N GLN A 355 12.95 11.63 37.59
CA GLN A 355 13.46 10.78 38.66
C GLN A 355 13.86 11.62 39.88
N PHE A 356 13.74 10.98 41.03
CA PHE A 356 14.08 11.50 42.34
C PHE A 356 15.19 10.63 42.90
N ASN A 357 16.34 11.22 43.23
CA ASN A 357 17.53 10.49 43.64
C ASN A 357 17.96 10.91 45.05
N TRP A 358 18.10 9.94 45.95
CA TRP A 358 18.66 10.09 47.29
C TRP A 358 20.03 9.41 47.36
N ASN A 359 21.08 10.20 47.53
CA ASN A 359 22.46 9.77 47.67
C ASN A 359 22.94 10.05 49.09
N THR A 360 22.95 9.03 49.93
CA THR A 360 23.51 9.05 51.29
C THR A 360 24.81 8.24 51.33
N GLU A 361 25.49 8.21 52.47
CA GLU A 361 26.73 7.41 52.63
C GLU A 361 26.53 5.93 52.33
N LYS A 362 25.38 5.35 52.70
CA LYS A 362 25.11 3.90 52.57
C LYS A 362 24.08 3.55 51.51
N HIS A 363 23.26 4.50 51.08
CA HIS A 363 22.15 4.27 50.15
C HIS A 363 22.25 5.21 48.96
N LYS A 364 22.15 4.64 47.76
CA LYS A 364 21.89 5.38 46.52
C LYS A 364 20.56 4.88 45.97
N PHE A 365 19.49 5.55 46.39
CA PHE A 365 18.12 5.23 46.04
C PHE A 365 17.64 6.15 44.92
N MET A 366 16.94 5.61 43.93
CA MET A 366 16.15 6.43 43.00
C MET A 366 14.80 5.79 42.69
N ILE A 367 13.83 6.66 42.42
CA ILE A 367 12.55 6.30 41.84
C ILE A 367 12.25 7.27 40.70
N GLY A 368 11.65 6.77 39.63
CA GLY A 368 11.30 7.60 38.50
C GLY A 368 10.13 7.06 37.70
N ALA A 369 9.65 7.92 36.82
CA ALA A 369 8.61 7.63 35.85
C ALA A 369 9.06 8.08 34.46
N SER A 370 8.59 7.40 33.42
CA SER A 370 8.72 7.89 32.04
C SER A 370 7.46 7.63 31.23
N VAL A 371 7.31 8.41 30.18
CA VAL A 371 6.32 8.22 29.13
C VAL A 371 7.02 8.34 27.80
N ASP A 372 6.75 7.40 26.89
CA ASP A 372 7.36 7.32 25.58
C ASP A 372 6.25 7.03 24.56
N ARG A 373 6.16 7.85 23.50
CA ARG A 373 5.15 7.74 22.43
C ARG A 373 5.84 7.68 21.06
N PRO A 374 6.16 6.48 20.55
CA PRO A 374 6.56 6.31 19.16
C PRO A 374 5.35 6.26 18.22
N THR A 375 5.48 6.87 17.05
CA THR A 375 4.57 6.78 15.90
C THR A 375 5.37 6.38 14.67
N ALA A 376 4.74 5.63 13.77
CA ALA A 376 5.34 5.22 12.50
C ALA A 376 4.29 5.22 11.39
N GLU A 377 4.67 5.74 10.23
CA GLU A 377 3.92 5.65 8.98
C GLU A 377 4.82 4.96 7.95
N TYR A 378 4.25 4.02 7.20
CA TYR A 378 4.89 3.24 6.17
C TYR A 378 4.03 3.34 4.91
N THR A 379 4.62 3.77 3.81
CA THR A 379 3.99 3.74 2.49
C THR A 379 4.87 2.97 1.52
N SER A 380 4.25 2.21 0.63
CA SER A 380 4.95 1.38 -0.35
C SER A 380 4.22 1.39 -1.68
N THR A 381 4.98 1.63 -2.74
CA THR A 381 4.49 1.57 -4.12
C THR A 381 5.40 0.69 -4.97
N GLN A 382 4.84 0.17 -6.06
CA GLN A 382 5.57 -0.54 -7.09
C GLN A 382 5.20 -0.02 -8.46
N GLN A 383 6.18 0.06 -9.36
CA GLN A 383 5.97 0.46 -10.75
C GLN A 383 6.83 -0.39 -11.68
N LEU A 384 6.26 -0.80 -12.81
CA LEU A 384 6.92 -1.59 -13.84
C LEU A 384 7.82 -0.72 -14.71
N GLY A 385 8.87 -1.33 -15.23
CA GLY A 385 9.85 -0.68 -16.10
C GLY A 385 10.68 -1.69 -16.87
N LEU A 386 11.79 -1.21 -17.44
CA LEU A 386 12.75 -2.02 -18.17
C LEU A 386 14.11 -1.98 -17.49
N LEU A 387 14.92 -3.01 -17.74
CA LEU A 387 16.33 -3.03 -17.37
C LEU A 387 17.19 -2.65 -18.57
N THR A 388 18.19 -1.81 -18.35
CA THR A 388 19.26 -1.60 -19.32
C THR A 388 20.14 -2.86 -19.44
N ALA A 389 21.05 -2.87 -20.41
CA ALA A 389 22.05 -3.93 -20.53
C ALA A 389 22.95 -4.06 -19.28
N ASP A 390 23.11 -2.95 -18.54
CA ASP A 390 23.88 -2.86 -17.30
C ASP A 390 23.02 -3.16 -16.05
N ARG A 391 21.80 -3.70 -16.25
CA ARG A 391 20.84 -4.07 -15.20
C ARG A 391 20.33 -2.89 -14.35
N GLU A 392 20.33 -1.68 -14.91
CA GLU A 392 19.73 -0.51 -14.27
C GLU A 392 18.26 -0.40 -14.66
N PHE A 393 17.40 -0.16 -13.68
CA PHE A 393 16.00 0.15 -13.89
C PHE A 393 15.85 1.54 -14.52
N TYR A 394 14.92 1.63 -15.47
CA TYR A 394 14.39 2.91 -15.93
C TYR A 394 12.89 2.79 -16.23
N TYR A 395 12.18 3.89 -16.02
CA TYR A 395 10.79 4.03 -16.43
C TYR A 395 10.74 4.13 -17.96
N ALA A 396 9.91 3.29 -18.57
CA ALA A 396 9.77 3.21 -20.02
C ALA A 396 8.30 3.08 -20.45
N PRO A 397 7.40 3.99 -20.01
CA PRO A 397 5.98 3.90 -20.36
C PRO A 397 5.75 3.88 -21.88
N ASP A 398 6.58 4.59 -22.65
CA ASP A 398 6.49 4.63 -24.12
C ASP A 398 7.02 3.37 -24.82
N GLU A 399 7.85 2.55 -24.15
CA GLU A 399 8.42 1.31 -24.70
C GLU A 399 7.63 0.07 -24.25
N ILE A 400 6.96 0.17 -23.11
CA ILE A 400 6.09 -0.87 -22.57
C ILE A 400 4.72 -0.77 -23.23
N ARG A 401 4.04 -1.91 -23.37
CA ARG A 401 2.68 -1.94 -23.92
C ARG A 401 1.69 -1.24 -23.00
N ASP A 402 0.76 -0.49 -23.59
CA ASP A 402 -0.32 0.23 -22.90
C ASP A 402 -1.18 -0.68 -22.03
N GLN A 403 -1.16 -2.00 -22.26
CA GLN A 403 -1.87 -2.98 -21.43
C GLN A 403 -1.44 -2.95 -19.96
N TYR A 404 -0.24 -2.47 -19.61
CA TYR A 404 0.29 -2.57 -18.25
C TYR A 404 0.09 -1.26 -17.47
N VAL A 405 -0.99 -1.15 -16.69
CA VAL A 405 -1.27 0.07 -15.89
C VAL A 405 -0.10 0.45 -15.00
N ALA A 406 0.53 -0.55 -14.39
CA ALA A 406 1.65 -0.35 -13.48
C ALA A 406 2.92 0.17 -14.17
N ALA A 407 2.98 0.30 -15.49
CA ALA A 407 4.09 0.97 -16.18
C ALA A 407 3.93 2.50 -16.13
N ASP A 408 2.71 3.00 -16.27
CA ASP A 408 2.39 4.42 -16.29
C ASP A 408 2.20 5.03 -14.90
N VAL A 409 1.59 4.26 -13.98
CA VAL A 409 1.26 4.75 -12.63
C VAL A 409 1.80 3.84 -11.54
N PRO A 410 2.31 4.41 -10.43
CA PRO A 410 2.75 3.62 -9.28
C PRO A 410 1.54 2.99 -8.59
N ILE A 411 1.62 1.68 -8.32
CA ILE A 411 0.58 0.93 -7.63
C ILE A 411 0.94 0.83 -6.15
N SER A 412 0.07 1.30 -5.27
CA SER A 412 0.23 1.14 -3.83
C SER A 412 0.15 -0.33 -3.42
N ASN A 413 1.01 -0.76 -2.49
CA ASN A 413 1.02 -2.12 -1.94
C ASN A 413 0.21 -2.19 -0.65
N ASN A 414 0.83 -1.80 0.48
CA ASN A 414 0.13 -1.58 1.74
C ASN A 414 0.63 -0.28 2.35
N ASN A 415 -0.32 0.47 2.90
CA ASN A 415 -0.01 1.65 3.70
C ASN A 415 -0.37 1.34 5.14
N PHE A 416 0.54 1.69 6.04
CA PHE A 416 0.45 1.33 7.43
C PHE A 416 0.79 2.53 8.31
N GLU A 417 -0.04 2.79 9.31
CA GLU A 417 0.19 3.80 10.32
C GLU A 417 0.02 3.17 11.69
N GLY A 418 0.83 3.56 12.66
CA GLY A 418 0.51 3.20 14.03
C GLY A 418 1.23 4.01 15.08
N GLU A 419 0.77 3.85 16.30
CA GLU A 419 1.32 4.51 17.47
C GLU A 419 1.36 3.57 18.67
N GLN A 420 2.34 3.79 19.56
CA GLN A 420 2.34 3.18 20.88
C GLN A 420 2.53 4.25 21.95
N LEU A 421 2.01 3.97 23.13
CA LEU A 421 2.22 4.76 24.34
C LEU A 421 2.69 3.82 25.44
N THR A 422 3.94 4.00 25.87
CA THR A 422 4.51 3.28 27.02
C THR A 422 4.57 4.21 28.22
N LYS A 423 3.99 3.77 29.34
CA LYS A 423 4.13 4.41 30.64
C LYS A 423 4.95 3.50 31.54
N SER A 424 5.95 4.08 32.20
CA SER A 424 6.88 3.32 33.02
C SER A 424 7.02 3.89 34.41
N LEU A 425 7.13 2.99 35.39
CA LEU A 425 7.56 3.28 36.75
C LEU A 425 8.79 2.44 37.06
N TYR A 426 9.82 3.04 37.62
CA TYR A 426 11.06 2.34 37.93
C TYR A 426 11.68 2.82 39.23
N PHE A 427 12.40 1.92 39.88
CA PHE A 427 13.24 2.26 41.02
C PHE A 427 14.56 1.48 40.96
N SER A 428 15.57 1.99 41.65
CA SER A 428 16.80 1.25 41.93
C SER A 428 17.37 1.69 43.28
N GLU A 429 17.93 0.73 44.00
CA GLU A 429 18.59 0.92 45.29
C GLU A 429 19.97 0.30 45.19
N THR A 430 21.00 1.07 45.54
CA THR A 430 22.33 0.52 45.81
C THR A 430 22.66 0.72 47.28
N TRP A 431 22.62 -0.38 48.03
CA TRP A 431 22.89 -0.41 49.45
C TRP A 431 24.32 -0.90 49.72
N SER A 432 25.08 -0.08 50.45
CA SER A 432 26.47 -0.34 50.84
C SER A 432 26.57 -0.38 52.37
N PRO A 433 26.26 -1.52 53.03
CA PRO A 433 26.28 -1.60 54.49
C PRO A 433 27.66 -1.30 55.10
N VAL A 434 28.70 -1.71 54.36
CA VAL A 434 30.13 -1.47 54.58
C VAL A 434 30.78 -1.10 53.24
N GLU A 435 31.99 -0.54 53.26
CA GLU A 435 32.67 -0.06 52.05
C GLU A 435 32.98 -1.17 51.03
N THR A 436 33.11 -2.42 51.47
CA THR A 436 33.48 -3.55 50.61
C THR A 436 32.31 -4.28 49.98
N TRP A 437 31.08 -4.05 50.44
CA TRP A 437 29.88 -4.76 49.96
C TRP A 437 28.88 -3.79 49.36
N HIS A 438 28.42 -4.07 48.14
CA HIS A 438 27.40 -3.31 47.45
C HIS A 438 26.32 -4.26 46.92
N PHE A 439 25.08 -4.00 47.29
CA PHE A 439 23.91 -4.73 46.82
C PHE A 439 23.06 -3.80 45.97
N ASN A 440 22.73 -4.21 44.74
CA ASN A 440 21.84 -3.48 43.84
C ASN A 440 20.51 -4.23 43.70
N VAL A 441 19.41 -3.52 43.87
CA VAL A 441 18.06 -4.02 43.58
C VAL A 441 17.34 -3.00 42.74
N SER A 442 16.78 -3.40 41.62
CA SER A 442 16.02 -2.52 40.74
C SER A 442 14.87 -3.23 40.07
N ALA A 443 13.84 -2.48 39.70
CA ALA A 443 12.78 -2.99 38.86
C ALA A 443 12.16 -1.86 38.03
N ARG A 444 11.67 -2.22 36.84
CA ARG A 444 10.88 -1.35 35.97
C ARG A 444 9.59 -2.04 35.56
N TYR A 445 8.46 -1.39 35.82
CA TYR A 445 7.15 -1.78 35.31
C TYR A 445 6.82 -0.93 34.08
N ASN A 446 6.38 -1.57 33.00
CA ASN A 446 5.91 -0.91 31.79
C ASN A 446 4.46 -1.34 31.47
N ASP A 447 3.63 -0.35 31.16
CA ASP A 447 2.30 -0.50 30.55
C ASP A 447 2.36 0.14 29.15
N THR A 448 2.28 -0.68 28.12
CA THR A 448 2.36 -0.26 26.71
C THR A 448 1.04 -0.56 26.02
N GLN A 449 0.44 0.47 25.43
CA GLN A 449 -0.78 0.40 24.63
C GLN A 449 -0.45 0.85 23.22
N GLY A 450 -0.92 0.13 22.20
CA GLY A 450 -0.66 0.45 20.80
C GLY A 450 -1.92 0.40 19.95
N GLU A 451 -1.95 1.20 18.90
CA GLU A 451 -2.94 1.15 17.83
C GLU A 451 -2.22 1.08 16.48
N ASN A 452 -2.72 0.23 15.59
CA ASN A 452 -2.23 0.06 14.22
C ASN A 452 -3.39 0.23 13.25
N ARG A 453 -3.09 0.82 12.09
CA ARG A 453 -4.02 1.08 11.01
C ARG A 453 -3.40 0.64 9.70
N MET A 454 -4.13 -0.16 8.93
CA MET A 454 -3.62 -0.71 7.67
C MET A 454 -4.63 -0.54 6.56
N LYS A 455 -4.13 -0.16 5.39
CA LYS A 455 -4.82 -0.23 4.11
C LYS A 455 -4.06 -1.20 3.22
N SER A 456 -4.68 -2.32 2.87
CA SER A 456 -4.07 -3.36 2.05
C SER A 456 -4.63 -3.38 0.63
N ARG A 457 -3.79 -3.73 -0.34
CA ARG A 457 -4.22 -4.05 -1.71
C ARG A 457 -4.70 -5.48 -1.77
N GLU A 458 -6.00 -5.68 -1.92
CA GLU A 458 -6.60 -7.01 -2.13
C GLU A 458 -7.87 -6.92 -2.96
N TYR A 459 -8.08 -7.95 -3.78
CA TYR A 459 -9.27 -8.16 -4.58
C TYR A 459 -10.09 -9.35 -4.03
N GLY A 460 -11.34 -9.09 -3.62
CA GLY A 460 -12.24 -10.09 -3.06
C GLY A 460 -11.73 -10.79 -1.79
N VAL A 461 -11.96 -12.11 -1.70
CA VAL A 461 -11.51 -12.94 -0.55
C VAL A 461 -10.24 -13.70 -0.92
N GLY A 462 -9.07 -13.11 -0.73
CA GLY A 462 -7.77 -13.79 -0.72
C GLY A 462 -6.90 -13.62 -1.96
N PHE A 463 -7.24 -12.75 -2.92
CA PHE A 463 -6.49 -12.62 -4.17
C PHE A 463 -5.86 -11.22 -4.32
N VAL A 464 -4.56 -11.16 -4.51
CA VAL A 464 -3.84 -9.93 -4.80
C VAL A 464 -3.37 -10.02 -6.26
N PRO A 465 -3.95 -9.25 -7.19
CA PRO A 465 -3.48 -9.28 -8.57
C PRO A 465 -2.02 -8.85 -8.64
N SER A 466 -1.23 -9.55 -9.47
CA SER A 466 0.12 -9.10 -9.81
C SER A 466 0.03 -7.76 -10.57
N LEU A 467 1.13 -7.00 -10.60
CA LEU A 467 1.18 -5.75 -11.36
C LEU A 467 0.86 -5.97 -12.85
N ALA A 468 1.21 -7.13 -13.39
CA ALA A 468 0.89 -7.52 -14.76
C ALA A 468 -0.62 -7.71 -14.96
N GLN A 469 -1.30 -8.31 -13.98
CA GLN A 469 -2.75 -8.58 -14.03
C GLN A 469 -3.63 -7.33 -13.91
N LEU A 470 -3.07 -6.20 -13.45
CA LEU A 470 -3.69 -4.89 -13.50
C LEU A 470 -3.61 -4.35 -14.93
N GLU A 471 -4.42 -4.94 -15.81
CA GLU A 471 -4.45 -4.57 -17.23
C GLU A 471 -5.22 -3.27 -17.48
N ALA A 472 -4.66 -2.39 -18.29
CA ALA A 472 -5.39 -1.28 -18.87
C ALA A 472 -6.19 -1.80 -20.05
N PHE A 473 -7.35 -1.21 -20.28
CA PHE A 473 -8.23 -1.67 -21.32
C PHE A 473 -9.02 -0.47 -21.88
N PRO A 474 -9.16 -0.31 -23.20
CA PRO A 474 -10.04 0.71 -23.77
C PRO A 474 -11.50 0.46 -23.40
N ASP A 475 -12.30 1.51 -23.35
CA ASP A 475 -13.75 1.35 -23.21
C ASP A 475 -14.31 0.64 -24.47
N TYR A 476 -15.28 -0.26 -24.31
CA TYR A 476 -15.95 -0.89 -25.46
C TYR A 476 -16.86 0.11 -26.19
N PHE A 477 -17.46 1.00 -25.42
CA PHE A 477 -18.28 2.11 -25.86
C PHE A 477 -18.18 3.23 -24.82
N ASP A 478 -18.35 4.49 -25.21
CA ASP A 478 -18.43 5.61 -24.26
C ASP A 478 -19.42 6.66 -24.75
N VAL A 479 -19.85 7.54 -23.85
CA VAL A 479 -20.83 8.61 -24.15
C VAL A 479 -20.14 9.96 -24.05
N CYS A 480 -20.23 10.74 -25.12
CA CYS A 480 -19.45 11.97 -25.32
C CYS A 480 -20.33 13.13 -25.72
N ALA A 481 -20.05 14.31 -25.14
CA ALA A 481 -20.72 15.52 -25.56
C ALA A 481 -20.20 16.00 -26.95
N PRO A 482 -20.99 16.74 -27.72
CA PRO A 482 -20.56 17.27 -29.01
C PRO A 482 -19.30 18.15 -28.86
N GLY A 483 -18.21 17.75 -29.53
CA GLY A 483 -16.94 18.47 -29.51
C GLY A 483 -16.07 18.23 -28.27
N GLU A 484 -16.46 17.29 -27.41
CA GLU A 484 -15.60 16.73 -26.36
C GLU A 484 -14.62 15.72 -26.96
N ASP A 485 -13.37 15.75 -26.50
CA ASP A 485 -12.32 14.82 -26.92
C ASP A 485 -12.31 13.62 -25.97
N CYS A 486 -13.02 12.55 -26.36
CA CYS A 486 -13.13 11.33 -25.58
C CYS A 486 -12.03 10.32 -25.92
N PRO A 487 -11.53 9.56 -24.94
CA PRO A 487 -10.52 8.54 -25.19
C PRO A 487 -11.11 7.37 -26.00
N THR A 488 -10.53 7.12 -27.17
CA THR A 488 -10.88 5.98 -28.03
C THR A 488 -9.90 4.80 -27.90
N GLY A 489 -8.87 4.95 -27.06
CA GLY A 489 -7.82 3.97 -26.86
C GLY A 489 -7.70 3.48 -25.43
N TYR A 490 -6.53 2.97 -25.06
CA TYR A 490 -6.27 2.50 -23.69
C TYR A 490 -6.50 3.62 -22.68
N VAL A 491 -7.22 3.30 -21.60
CA VAL A 491 -7.49 4.21 -20.50
C VAL A 491 -6.83 3.66 -19.25
N ILE A 492 -6.10 4.52 -18.54
CA ILE A 492 -5.57 4.21 -17.22
C ILE A 492 -6.73 4.33 -16.22
N PRO A 493 -7.15 3.23 -15.57
CA PRO A 493 -8.22 3.26 -14.60
C PRO A 493 -7.79 3.98 -13.32
N ASP A 494 -8.77 4.39 -12.50
CA ASP A 494 -8.47 4.96 -11.19
C ASP A 494 -7.88 3.88 -10.25
N THR A 495 -6.59 4.02 -9.94
CA THR A 495 -5.87 3.10 -9.06
C THR A 495 -5.95 3.47 -7.58
N SER A 496 -6.58 4.61 -7.24
CA SER A 496 -6.68 5.08 -5.84
C SER A 496 -7.56 4.18 -4.98
N SER A 497 -8.50 3.48 -5.61
CA SER A 497 -9.45 2.56 -4.97
C SER A 497 -8.92 1.13 -4.80
N LEU A 498 -7.67 0.86 -5.19
CA LEU A 498 -7.05 -0.47 -5.03
C LEU A 498 -6.75 -0.83 -3.59
N LEU A 499 -6.69 0.15 -2.70
CA LEU A 499 -6.52 -0.08 -1.27
C LEU A 499 -7.89 -0.20 -0.59
N ASN A 500 -8.04 -1.24 0.23
CA ASN A 500 -9.23 -1.42 1.06
C ASN A 500 -9.39 -0.28 2.08
N GLU A 501 -10.59 -0.20 2.66
CA GLU A 501 -10.86 0.68 3.79
C GLU A 501 -9.85 0.47 4.94
N GLU A 502 -9.66 1.52 5.74
CA GLU A 502 -8.71 1.51 6.86
C GLU A 502 -9.16 0.54 7.97
N GLU A 503 -8.37 -0.51 8.19
CA GLU A 503 -8.59 -1.48 9.26
C GLU A 503 -7.81 -1.10 10.53
N LYS A 504 -8.43 -1.23 11.71
CA LYS A 504 -7.86 -0.79 13.00
C LYS A 504 -7.67 -1.92 14.01
N GLU A 505 -6.52 -1.87 14.68
CA GLU A 505 -6.11 -2.83 15.70
C GLU A 505 -5.61 -2.16 16.97
N SER A 506 -5.81 -2.83 18.09
CA SER A 506 -5.30 -2.37 19.38
C SER A 506 -4.56 -3.48 20.10
N PHE A 507 -3.41 -3.15 20.68
CA PHE A 507 -2.55 -4.08 21.40
C PHE A 507 -2.25 -3.56 22.81
N SER A 508 -2.20 -4.48 23.78
CA SER A 508 -1.87 -4.18 25.18
C SER A 508 -0.78 -5.10 25.69
N TYR A 509 0.24 -4.52 26.32
CA TYR A 509 1.39 -5.23 26.87
C TYR A 509 1.76 -4.74 28.26
N TYR A 510 2.08 -5.67 29.16
CA TYR A 510 2.45 -5.39 30.54
C TYR A 510 3.71 -6.16 30.90
N SER A 511 4.72 -5.48 31.44
CA SER A 511 5.99 -6.13 31.82
C SER A 511 6.55 -5.63 33.14
N LEU A 512 7.16 -6.54 33.88
CA LEU A 512 8.00 -6.25 35.04
C LEU A 512 9.43 -6.74 34.75
N ASN A 513 10.39 -5.83 34.89
CA ASN A 513 11.78 -6.01 34.53
C ASN A 513 12.67 -5.84 35.77
N PRO A 514 12.85 -6.90 36.59
CA PRO A 514 13.70 -6.85 37.77
C PRO A 514 15.20 -7.02 37.43
N SER A 515 16.06 -6.47 38.28
CA SER A 515 17.49 -6.73 38.28
C SER A 515 18.05 -6.73 39.71
N PHE A 516 18.96 -7.67 39.98
CA PHE A 516 19.59 -7.87 41.28
C PHE A 516 21.09 -8.08 41.08
N GLY A 517 21.90 -7.28 41.77
CA GLY A 517 23.36 -7.34 41.67
C GLY A 517 24.02 -7.36 43.03
N VAL A 518 25.19 -7.98 43.10
CA VAL A 518 26.08 -7.91 44.26
C VAL A 518 27.51 -7.68 43.78
N ALA A 519 28.21 -6.76 44.43
CA ALA A 519 29.63 -6.54 44.23
C ALA A 519 30.33 -6.58 45.60
N TRP A 520 31.44 -7.32 45.65
CA TRP A 520 32.26 -7.48 46.83
C TRP A 520 33.73 -7.20 46.48
N GLN A 521 34.28 -6.16 47.12
CA GLN A 521 35.71 -5.95 47.15
C GLN A 521 36.33 -6.97 48.11
N ALA A 522 36.72 -8.12 47.57
CA ALA A 522 37.31 -9.22 48.33
C ALA A 522 38.69 -8.86 48.89
N ARG A 523 39.44 -8.06 48.12
CA ARG A 523 40.73 -7.45 48.47
C ARG A 523 40.86 -6.09 47.77
N ASP A 524 41.83 -5.29 48.19
CA ASP A 524 42.09 -3.97 47.58
C ASP A 524 42.42 -4.07 46.07
N ASP A 525 42.95 -5.22 45.64
CA ASP A 525 43.34 -5.55 44.27
C ASP A 525 42.35 -6.46 43.53
N LEU A 526 41.24 -6.88 44.17
CA LEU A 526 40.28 -7.85 43.62
C LEU A 526 38.84 -7.53 44.02
N ASN A 527 38.00 -7.29 43.01
CA ASN A 527 36.57 -7.12 43.13
C ASN A 527 35.82 -8.24 42.39
N ILE A 528 34.87 -8.86 43.09
CA ILE A 528 34.01 -9.93 42.58
C ILE A 528 32.61 -9.35 42.42
N TYR A 529 31.90 -9.70 41.35
CA TYR A 529 30.52 -9.30 41.19
C TYR A 529 29.67 -10.38 40.52
N ALA A 530 28.38 -10.36 40.81
CA ALA A 530 27.38 -11.17 40.14
C ALA A 530 26.11 -10.35 39.93
N ASN A 531 25.42 -10.57 38.82
CA ASN A 531 24.21 -9.84 38.45
C ASN A 531 23.20 -10.77 37.76
N PHE A 532 21.93 -10.55 38.05
CA PHE A 532 20.81 -11.08 37.30
C PHE A 532 19.97 -9.91 36.81
N SER A 533 19.53 -9.93 35.55
CA SER A 533 18.60 -8.95 35.01
C SER A 533 17.61 -9.59 34.05
N GLN A 534 16.40 -9.03 34.00
CA GLN A 534 15.41 -9.33 32.97
C GLN A 534 15.03 -8.04 32.25
N GLY A 535 15.17 -8.05 30.93
CA GLY A 535 14.68 -7.00 30.04
C GLY A 535 13.58 -7.53 29.14
N VAL A 536 12.66 -6.65 28.74
CA VAL A 536 11.56 -6.96 27.83
C VAL A 536 11.53 -5.92 26.72
N ARG A 537 11.34 -6.38 25.48
CA ARG A 537 11.05 -5.53 24.31
C ARG A 537 9.63 -5.82 23.86
N VAL A 538 8.82 -4.76 23.74
CA VAL A 538 7.50 -4.83 23.08
C VAL A 538 7.74 -4.81 21.57
N PRO A 539 7.04 -5.63 20.77
CA PRO A 539 7.07 -5.53 19.31
C PRO A 539 6.75 -4.10 18.87
N SER A 540 7.53 -3.58 17.94
CA SER A 540 7.35 -2.24 17.39
C SER A 540 6.07 -2.15 16.56
N VAL A 541 5.64 -0.91 16.31
CA VAL A 541 4.48 -0.58 15.49
C VAL A 541 4.54 -1.33 14.14
N ILE A 542 5.69 -1.28 13.46
CA ILE A 542 5.92 -1.97 12.18
C ILE A 542 5.92 -3.50 12.28
N GLU A 543 6.45 -4.08 13.37
CA GLU A 543 6.41 -5.54 13.59
C GLU A 543 4.98 -6.03 13.86
N LEU A 544 4.10 -5.17 14.39
CA LEU A 544 2.70 -5.46 14.61
C LEU A 544 1.81 -5.13 13.41
N GLY A 545 2.34 -4.51 12.35
CA GLY A 545 1.53 -3.96 11.27
C GLY A 545 0.68 -4.99 10.53
N CYS A 546 1.20 -6.21 10.38
CA CYS A 546 0.49 -7.33 9.76
C CYS A 546 -0.03 -8.37 10.79
N ALA A 547 0.06 -8.11 12.10
CA ALA A 547 -0.23 -9.14 13.10
C ALA A 547 -1.73 -9.47 13.22
N LEU A 548 -2.04 -10.71 13.60
CA LEU A 548 -3.39 -11.24 13.76
C LEU A 548 -3.99 -10.84 15.12
N ASP A 549 -5.04 -10.02 15.12
CA ASP A 549 -5.98 -9.85 16.21
C ASP A 549 -6.94 -11.05 16.32
N LYS A 550 -6.75 -11.79 17.43
CA LYS A 550 -7.52 -12.98 17.78
C LYS A 550 -8.87 -12.66 18.43
N THR A 551 -9.26 -11.38 18.53
CA THR A 551 -10.56 -10.98 19.06
C THR A 551 -11.66 -11.67 18.27
N PRO A 552 -12.48 -12.54 18.89
CA PRO A 552 -13.54 -13.24 18.18
C PRO A 552 -14.63 -12.26 17.79
N VAL A 553 -15.01 -12.25 16.50
CA VAL A 553 -16.10 -11.44 15.97
C VAL A 553 -17.11 -12.32 15.23
N GLY A 554 -18.36 -11.85 15.23
CA GLY A 554 -19.48 -12.57 14.61
C GLY A 554 -19.98 -13.77 15.42
N SER A 555 -21.09 -14.35 14.97
CA SER A 555 -21.81 -15.44 15.67
C SER A 555 -21.05 -16.77 15.73
N LYS A 556 -20.00 -16.93 14.91
CA LYS A 556 -19.16 -18.14 14.85
C LYS A 556 -17.79 -18.00 15.51
N GLY A 557 -17.47 -16.84 16.10
CA GLY A 557 -16.20 -16.63 16.81
C GLY A 557 -14.96 -16.71 15.92
N ILE A 558 -15.05 -16.17 14.71
CA ILE A 558 -13.91 -16.07 13.78
C ILE A 558 -13.01 -14.94 14.28
N TYR A 559 -11.69 -15.09 14.20
CA TYR A 559 -10.76 -14.01 14.56
C TYR A 559 -10.98 -12.78 13.68
N LYS A 560 -10.96 -11.60 14.31
CA LYS A 560 -11.22 -10.31 13.67
C LYS A 560 -10.42 -10.14 12.37
N SER A 561 -9.11 -10.37 12.42
CA SER A 561 -8.23 -10.28 11.26
C SER A 561 -8.52 -11.30 10.14
N LEU A 562 -9.08 -12.47 10.45
CA LEU A 562 -9.47 -13.46 9.42
C LEU A 562 -10.83 -13.10 8.80
N ARG A 563 -11.73 -12.51 9.58
CA ARG A 563 -13.02 -12.02 9.06
C ARG A 563 -12.83 -10.77 8.20
N GLU A 564 -11.90 -9.90 8.57
CA GLU A 564 -11.44 -8.74 7.82
C GLU A 564 -10.47 -9.12 6.69
N ASN A 565 -10.19 -10.43 6.53
CA ASN A 565 -9.41 -11.01 5.45
C ASN A 565 -8.07 -10.30 5.21
N ARG A 566 -7.23 -10.21 6.24
CA ARG A 566 -6.00 -9.45 6.13
C ARG A 566 -4.91 -10.15 5.34
N THR A 567 -4.70 -9.70 4.11
CA THR A 567 -3.49 -9.94 3.35
C THR A 567 -2.51 -8.79 3.56
N CYS A 568 -1.27 -9.10 3.93
CA CYS A 568 -0.19 -8.12 4.07
C CYS A 568 0.86 -8.39 2.99
N SER A 569 0.73 -7.71 1.86
CA SER A 569 1.63 -7.83 0.70
C SER A 569 2.83 -6.88 0.82
N LEU A 570 3.67 -7.03 1.84
CA LEU A 570 4.90 -6.22 1.95
C LEU A 570 6.03 -6.85 1.10
N PRO A 571 6.92 -6.05 0.49
CA PRO A 571 7.93 -6.52 -0.48
C PRO A 571 8.87 -7.61 0.07
N SER A 572 9.10 -7.59 1.38
CA SER A 572 9.61 -8.74 2.14
C SER A 572 8.44 -9.35 2.89
N THR A 573 8.29 -10.68 2.82
CA THR A 573 7.34 -11.59 3.45
C THR A 573 6.97 -11.32 4.92
N LEU A 574 6.46 -10.12 5.24
CA LEU A 574 5.70 -9.87 6.46
C LEU A 574 4.33 -10.50 6.22
N SER A 575 4.31 -11.84 6.23
CA SER A 575 3.07 -12.60 6.32
C SER A 575 2.33 -12.18 7.58
N GLY A 576 1.00 -12.32 7.57
CA GLY A 576 0.20 -11.99 8.74
C GLY A 576 0.58 -12.85 9.95
N ASP A 577 1.49 -12.36 10.79
CA ASP A 577 2.00 -13.08 11.94
C ASP A 577 0.88 -13.28 12.99
N PRO A 578 0.82 -14.39 13.72
CA PRO A 578 -0.05 -14.47 14.90
C PRO A 578 0.32 -13.36 15.89
N TYR A 579 -0.62 -12.92 16.76
CA TYR A 579 -0.32 -11.98 17.86
C TYR A 579 1.08 -12.20 18.45
N LEU A 580 1.94 -11.18 18.32
CA LEU A 580 3.34 -11.27 18.72
C LEU A 580 3.47 -11.01 20.24
N PRO A 581 3.89 -12.01 21.04
CA PRO A 581 4.21 -11.79 22.45
C PRO A 581 5.45 -10.91 22.63
N GLN A 582 5.65 -10.40 23.84
CA GLN A 582 6.85 -9.60 24.14
C GLN A 582 8.10 -10.48 24.21
N ILE A 583 9.20 -10.01 23.62
CA ILE A 583 10.51 -10.64 23.70
C ILE A 583 11.06 -10.46 25.12
N LYS A 584 11.50 -11.56 25.76
CA LYS A 584 12.05 -11.54 27.12
C LYS A 584 13.48 -12.03 27.13
N ALA A 585 14.41 -11.20 27.60
CA ALA A 585 15.81 -11.54 27.75
C ALA A 585 16.18 -11.62 29.23
N GLN A 586 16.61 -12.79 29.69
CA GLN A 586 17.09 -13.02 31.06
C GLN A 586 18.59 -13.25 31.04
N THR A 587 19.35 -12.41 31.74
CA THR A 587 20.81 -12.47 31.77
C THR A 587 21.30 -12.76 33.18
N VAL A 588 22.22 -13.73 33.28
CA VAL A 588 23.04 -13.96 34.48
C VAL A 588 24.49 -13.66 34.12
N GLU A 589 25.15 -12.85 34.93
CA GLU A 589 26.56 -12.49 34.77
C GLU A 589 27.31 -12.72 36.09
N ILE A 590 28.52 -13.25 35.99
CA ILE A 590 29.50 -13.27 37.07
C ILE A 590 30.83 -12.74 36.54
N GLY A 591 31.52 -11.93 37.33
CA GLY A 591 32.80 -11.39 36.92
C GLY A 591 33.73 -11.06 38.06
N LEU A 592 34.98 -10.88 37.68
CA LEU A 592 36.11 -10.59 38.53
C LEU A 592 36.89 -9.46 37.85
N ARG A 593 37.27 -8.44 38.61
CA ARG A 593 38.15 -7.38 38.12
C ARG A 593 39.16 -7.00 39.17
N GLY A 594 40.34 -6.60 38.75
CA GLY A 594 41.42 -6.32 39.67
C GLY A 594 42.58 -5.57 39.03
N VAL A 595 43.58 -5.31 39.86
CA VAL A 595 44.81 -4.62 39.49
C VAL A 595 45.96 -5.49 40.00
N ILE A 596 46.87 -5.92 39.13
CA ILE A 596 48.02 -6.74 39.55
C ILE A 596 49.18 -5.85 40.00
N ASP A 597 49.40 -4.74 39.29
CA ASP A 597 50.37 -3.70 39.57
C ASP A 597 49.93 -2.37 38.94
N ASP A 598 50.76 -1.32 39.03
CA ASP A 598 50.46 0.02 38.50
C ASP A 598 50.23 0.07 36.97
N TYR A 599 50.57 -1.00 36.24
CA TYR A 599 50.53 -1.05 34.78
C TYR A 599 49.47 -2.01 34.25
N LEU A 600 49.00 -2.98 35.05
CA LEU A 600 48.10 -4.04 34.61
C LEU A 600 46.80 -4.10 35.40
N GLN A 601 45.72 -3.65 34.74
CA GLN A 601 44.34 -3.85 35.17
C GLN A 601 43.73 -4.99 34.37
N TRP A 602 42.91 -5.83 35.01
CA TRP A 602 42.26 -6.97 34.36
C TRP A 602 40.78 -7.04 34.72
N ASN A 603 39.99 -7.58 33.79
CA ASN A 603 38.58 -7.89 33.97
C ASN A 603 38.27 -9.21 33.26
N LEU A 604 37.62 -10.13 33.97
CA LEU A 604 37.16 -11.41 33.46
C LEU A 604 35.68 -11.55 33.81
N SER A 605 34.82 -11.66 32.81
CA SER A 605 33.38 -11.87 32.99
C SER A 605 32.90 -13.07 32.18
N ALA A 606 31.89 -13.75 32.72
CA ALA A 606 31.13 -14.79 32.04
C ALA A 606 29.64 -14.46 32.18
N TYR A 607 28.92 -14.51 31.07
CA TYR A 607 27.50 -14.21 31.03
C TYR A 607 26.74 -15.23 30.19
N GLN A 608 25.46 -15.42 30.52
CA GLN A 608 24.51 -16.18 29.72
C GLN A 608 23.21 -15.38 29.63
N THR A 609 22.75 -15.14 28.41
CA THR A 609 21.46 -14.51 28.13
C THR A 609 20.54 -15.54 27.46
N ASN A 610 19.41 -15.82 28.09
CA ASN A 610 18.36 -16.65 27.52
C ASN A 610 17.27 -15.73 26.96
N ILE A 611 17.02 -15.81 25.66
CA ILE A 611 15.97 -15.04 24.97
C ILE A 611 14.77 -15.97 24.76
N LYS A 612 13.58 -15.47 25.11
CA LYS A 612 12.30 -16.14 24.89
C LYS A 612 11.43 -15.27 23.98
N ASP A 613 10.70 -15.95 23.08
CA ASP A 613 9.75 -15.32 22.15
C ASP A 613 10.43 -14.32 21.20
N ASP A 614 11.63 -14.68 20.72
CA ASP A 614 12.42 -13.85 19.82
C ASP A 614 11.77 -13.74 18.44
N LEU A 615 11.93 -12.58 17.79
CA LEU A 615 11.32 -12.28 16.50
C LEU A 615 12.38 -12.41 15.40
N TYR A 616 12.09 -13.23 14.40
CA TYR A 616 12.93 -13.42 13.23
C TYR A 616 12.08 -13.27 11.97
N LEU A 617 12.63 -12.59 10.97
CA LEU A 617 12.10 -12.60 9.61
C LEU A 617 12.53 -13.93 8.98
N VAL A 618 11.57 -14.68 8.44
CA VAL A 618 11.81 -16.00 7.80
C VAL A 618 11.57 -15.91 6.30
#